data_AF-A0A7K1AM60-F1
#
_entry.id   AF-A0A7K1AM60-F1
#
_cell.length_a   1.000
_cell.length_b   1.000
_cell.length_c   1.000
_cell.angle_alpha   90.00
_cell.angle_beta   90.00
_cell.angle_gamma   90.00
#
_symmetry.space_group_name_H-M   'P 1'
#
loop_
_entity.id
_entity.type
_entity.pdbx_description
1 polymer ?
#
loop_
_entity_poly.entity_id
_entity_poly.type
_entity_poly.pdbx_seq_one_letter_code
_entity_poly.pdbx_strand_id
1 'polypeptide(L)'
;SSILFGIRPEKIRIQENSHTNSGCVLEGGTIVDVSYIGVSTQYQVEMPWGQELMVFEQNDDGIPPLAKGDSVKLSWEPVFSFGLNGHEDASAGSEVNPTEDE
;
A
#
# COMPACT_ATOMS: atom_id res chain seq x y z
N SER A 1 -15.81 0.17 -20.45
CA SER A 1 -15.52 -0.90 -19.49
C SER A 1 -14.56 -0.37 -18.45
N SER A 2 -14.74 -0.76 -17.19
CA SER A 2 -13.84 -0.45 -16.06
C SER A 2 -13.19 -1.74 -15.53
N ILE A 3 -12.10 -1.61 -14.79
CA ILE A 3 -11.38 -2.72 -14.13
C ILE A 3 -11.13 -2.29 -12.69
N LEU A 4 -11.31 -3.20 -11.73
CA LEU A 4 -10.76 -3.03 -10.39
C LEU A 4 -9.32 -3.58 -10.38
N PHE A 5 -8.38 -2.76 -9.95
CA PHE A 5 -6.97 -3.13 -9.89
C PHE A 5 -6.57 -3.45 -8.45
N GLY A 6 -6.01 -4.64 -8.25
CA GLY A 6 -5.59 -5.11 -6.94
C GLY A 6 -4.10 -5.41 -6.89
N ILE A 7 -3.49 -5.08 -5.76
CA ILE A 7 -2.12 -5.43 -5.37
C ILE A 7 -2.14 -5.72 -3.87
N ARG A 8 -1.46 -6.78 -3.43
CA ARG A 8 -1.38 -7.07 -2.00
C ARG A 8 -0.39 -6.11 -1.30
N PRO A 9 -0.72 -5.56 -0.12
CA PRO A 9 0.14 -4.59 0.58
C PRO A 9 1.60 -5.04 0.75
N GLU A 10 1.84 -6.32 1.06
CA GLU A 10 3.18 -6.89 1.26
C GLU A 10 4.03 -7.00 -0.01
N LYS A 11 3.48 -6.64 -1.17
CA LYS A 11 4.19 -6.60 -2.47
C LYS A 11 4.60 -5.19 -2.87
N ILE A 12 4.14 -4.19 -2.14
CA ILE A 12 4.47 -2.79 -2.38
C ILE A 12 5.78 -2.47 -1.65
N ARG A 13 6.69 -1.80 -2.35
CA ARG A 13 7.92 -1.23 -1.81
C ARG A 13 7.72 0.27 -1.62
N ILE A 14 8.19 0.83 -0.50
CA ILE A 14 8.17 2.26 -0.19
C ILE A 14 9.59 2.82 -0.19
N GLN A 15 9.81 3.93 -0.90
CA GLN A 15 11.13 4.54 -1.05
C GLN A 15 11.01 6.06 -1.15
N GLU A 16 12.10 6.76 -0.82
CA GLU A 16 12.25 8.17 -1.14
C GLU A 16 12.15 8.42 -2.66
N ASN A 17 11.69 9.61 -3.04
CA ASN A 17 11.56 10.02 -4.44
C ASN A 17 12.89 10.00 -5.23
N SER A 18 14.03 10.05 -4.54
CA SER A 18 15.39 10.06 -5.10
C SER A 18 15.79 8.76 -5.81
N HIS A 19 15.16 7.63 -5.47
CA HIS A 19 15.56 6.32 -5.98
C HIS A 19 15.10 6.12 -7.44
N THR A 20 15.62 5.13 -8.16
CA THR A 20 15.11 4.71 -9.49
C THR A 20 14.40 3.38 -9.38
N ASN A 21 13.15 3.28 -9.86
CA ASN A 21 12.33 2.08 -9.68
C ASN A 21 11.98 1.46 -11.02
N SER A 22 11.97 0.14 -11.07
CA SER A 22 11.40 -0.65 -12.16
C SER A 22 9.99 -1.11 -11.80
N GLY A 23 9.21 -1.49 -12.82
CA GLY A 23 7.86 -2.03 -12.62
C GLY A 23 6.78 -0.96 -12.60
N CYS A 24 5.72 -1.19 -11.83
CA CYS A 24 4.66 -0.21 -11.61
C CYS A 24 5.11 0.79 -10.54
N VAL A 25 4.83 2.07 -10.76
CA VAL A 25 5.24 3.16 -9.86
C VAL A 25 4.06 4.09 -9.62
N LEU A 26 3.86 4.48 -8.36
CA LEU A 26 2.98 5.55 -7.93
C LEU A 26 3.81 6.62 -7.25
N GLU A 27 3.68 7.86 -7.71
CA GLU A 27 4.47 9.00 -7.23
C GLU A 27 3.59 9.99 -6.44
N GLY A 28 4.23 10.82 -5.62
CA GLY A 28 3.56 11.89 -4.87
C GLY A 28 2.84 11.42 -3.62
N GLY A 29 3.15 10.23 -3.11
CA GLY A 29 2.61 9.74 -1.84
C GLY A 29 3.19 10.51 -0.65
N THR A 30 2.39 10.69 0.39
CA THR A 30 2.84 11.26 1.68
C THR A 30 2.52 10.30 2.81
N ILE A 31 3.50 10.02 3.68
CA ILE A 31 3.27 9.17 4.84
C ILE A 31 2.39 9.90 5.85
N VAL A 32 1.22 9.35 6.15
CA VAL A 32 0.26 9.91 7.12
C VAL A 32 0.26 9.19 8.46
N ASP A 33 0.73 7.94 8.50
CA ASP A 33 0.95 7.18 9.73
C ASP A 33 2.12 6.19 9.61
N VAL A 34 2.77 5.94 10.74
CA VAL A 34 3.87 4.97 10.87
C VAL A 34 3.64 4.15 12.13
N SER A 35 3.50 2.84 11.95
CA SER A 35 3.25 1.89 13.03
C SER A 35 4.30 0.79 13.05
N TYR A 36 5.07 0.69 14.13
CA TYR A 36 6.03 -0.40 14.33
C TYR A 36 5.30 -1.64 14.88
N ILE A 37 5.34 -2.75 14.13
CA ILE A 37 4.63 -3.99 14.47
C ILE A 37 5.61 -5.16 14.44
N GLY A 38 6.32 -5.35 15.55
CA GLY A 38 7.21 -6.50 15.75
C GLY A 38 8.40 -6.50 14.79
N VAL A 39 8.33 -7.28 13.73
CA VAL A 39 9.41 -7.47 12.73
C VAL A 39 9.26 -6.57 11.49
N SER A 40 8.16 -5.82 11.41
CA SER A 40 7.88 -4.93 10.29
C SER A 40 7.44 -3.55 10.75
N THR A 41 7.61 -2.57 9.88
CA THR A 41 6.97 -1.26 9.99
C THR A 41 5.84 -1.18 8.96
N GLN A 42 4.66 -0.77 9.41
CA GLN A 42 3.52 -0.47 8.56
C GLN A 42 3.50 1.03 8.29
N TYR A 43 3.43 1.40 7.02
CA TYR A 43 3.24 2.78 6.57
C TYR A 43 1.85 2.94 5.98
N GLN A 44 1.17 4.01 6.38
CA GLN A 44 -0.04 4.48 5.72
C GLN A 44 0.35 5.67 4.82
N VAL A 45 0.11 5.56 3.53
CA VAL A 45 0.53 6.55 2.53
C VAL A 45 -0.67 7.14 1.83
N GLU A 46 -0.92 8.43 2.02
CA GLU A 46 -1.93 9.17 1.28
C GLU A 46 -1.40 9.52 -0.10
N MET A 47 -2.17 9.17 -1.14
CA MET A 47 -1.84 9.45 -2.53
C MET A 47 -2.50 10.77 -3.01
N PRO A 48 -1.99 11.42 -4.08
CA PRO A 48 -2.53 12.68 -4.56
C PRO A 48 -4.02 12.67 -4.96
N TRP A 49 -4.59 11.48 -5.19
CA TRP A 49 -6.02 11.30 -5.48
C TRP A 49 -6.88 11.08 -4.22
N GLY A 50 -6.31 11.22 -3.03
CA GLY A 50 -7.03 11.22 -1.75
C GLY A 50 -7.36 9.84 -1.17
N GLN A 51 -6.77 8.76 -1.70
CA GLN A 51 -6.86 7.44 -1.07
C GLN A 51 -5.57 7.12 -0.31
N GLU A 52 -5.71 6.32 0.73
CA GLU A 52 -4.60 5.79 1.49
C GLU A 52 -4.26 4.36 1.06
N LEU A 53 -2.95 4.10 0.95
CA LEU A 53 -2.40 2.78 0.67
C LEU A 53 -1.56 2.33 1.87
N MET A 54 -1.75 1.06 2.25
CA MET A 54 -0.97 0.41 3.30
C MET A 54 0.24 -0.29 2.68
N VAL A 55 1.41 -0.16 3.31
CA VAL A 55 2.66 -0.80 2.89
C VAL A 55 3.34 -1.43 4.10
N PHE A 56 3.87 -2.64 3.94
CA PHE A 56 4.64 -3.35 4.97
C PHE A 56 6.11 -3.43 4.58
N GLU A 57 6.97 -2.86 5.41
CA GLU A 57 8.42 -2.93 5.25
C GLU A 57 9.01 -3.79 6.37
N GLN A 58 9.96 -4.68 6.06
CA GLN A 58 10.67 -5.42 7.11
C GLN A 58 11.61 -4.48 7.87
N ASN A 59 11.77 -4.68 9.18
CA ASN A 59 12.75 -3.94 9.98
C ASN A 59 14.15 -4.52 9.74
N ASP A 60 14.63 -4.44 8.51
CA ASP A 60 16.02 -4.73 8.16
C ASP A 60 16.83 -3.43 8.04
N ASP A 61 18.15 -3.52 8.17
CA ASP A 61 19.05 -2.35 8.12
C ASP A 61 19.17 -1.76 6.69
N GLY A 62 18.24 -2.06 5.77
CA GLY A 62 18.33 -1.75 4.34
C GLY A 62 17.74 -0.40 3.92
N ILE A 63 16.74 0.12 4.63
CA ILE A 63 16.09 1.41 4.31
C ILE A 63 16.17 2.37 5.50
N PRO A 64 16.66 3.61 5.32
CA PRO A 64 16.60 4.63 6.36
C PRO A 64 15.15 4.78 6.88
N PRO A 65 14.93 4.91 8.20
CA PRO A 65 13.57 4.98 8.73
C PRO A 65 12.83 6.20 8.16
N LEU A 66 11.74 5.93 7.44
CA LEU A 66 10.85 6.96 6.91
C LEU A 66 9.90 7.43 8.02
N ALA A 67 9.54 8.70 8.00
CA ALA A 67 8.73 9.35 9.02
C ALA A 67 7.41 9.88 8.45
N LYS A 68 6.43 10.09 9.35
CA LYS A 68 5.20 10.80 9.00
C LYS A 68 5.53 12.18 8.44
N GLY A 69 4.92 12.51 7.30
CA GLY A 69 5.15 13.75 6.54
C GLY A 69 6.15 13.59 5.40
N ASP A 70 6.90 12.49 5.32
CA ASP A 70 7.84 12.27 4.23
C ASP A 70 7.12 12.04 2.91
N SER A 71 7.68 12.63 1.85
CA SER A 71 7.24 12.39 0.47
C SER A 71 7.92 11.15 -0.09
N VAL A 72 7.10 10.23 -0.56
CA VAL A 72 7.53 8.90 -1.00
C VAL A 72 6.93 8.54 -2.35
N LYS A 73 7.50 7.50 -2.93
CA LYS A 73 6.92 6.77 -4.04
C LYS A 73 6.75 5.31 -3.68
N LEU A 74 5.74 4.70 -4.28
CA LEU A 74 5.41 3.30 -4.12
C LEU A 74 5.74 2.56 -5.41
N SER A 75 6.22 1.32 -5.31
CA SER A 75 6.46 0.50 -6.49
C SER A 75 6.28 -0.98 -6.23
N TRP A 76 5.98 -1.73 -7.29
CA TRP A 76 5.86 -3.19 -7.25
C TRP A 76 6.13 -3.78 -8.64
N GLU A 77 6.40 -5.09 -8.68
CA GLU A 77 6.51 -5.81 -9.94
C GLU A 77 5.10 -6.09 -10.53
N PRO A 78 4.85 -5.87 -11.83
CA PRO A 78 3.53 -6.05 -12.43
C PRO A 78 2.91 -7.43 -12.23
N VAL A 79 3.73 -8.47 -12.06
CA VAL A 79 3.28 -9.86 -11.80
C VAL A 79 2.51 -10.03 -10.49
N PHE A 80 2.64 -9.09 -9.55
CA PHE A 80 1.90 -9.12 -8.29
C PHE A 80 0.52 -8.46 -8.37
N SER A 81 0.17 -7.90 -9.53
CA SER A 81 -1.13 -7.27 -9.74
C SER A 81 -2.16 -8.24 -10.30
N PHE A 82 -3.43 -7.98 -9.98
CA PHE A 82 -4.57 -8.66 -10.58
C PHE A 82 -5.66 -7.65 -10.96
N GLY A 83 -6.48 -8.02 -11.94
CA GLY A 83 -7.61 -7.23 -12.40
C GLY A 83 -8.91 -8.00 -12.22
N LEU A 84 -9.94 -7.31 -11.72
CA LEU A 84 -11.30 -7.82 -11.63
C LEU A 84 -12.23 -6.99 -12.53
N ASN A 85 -13.45 -7.48 -12.78
CA ASN A 85 -14.40 -6.73 -13.59
C ASN A 85 -14.82 -5.47 -12.82
N GLY A 86 -14.75 -4.30 -13.45
CA GLY A 86 -15.06 -3.02 -12.80
C GLY A 86 -16.53 -2.81 -12.43
N HIS A 87 -17.41 -3.77 -12.72
CA HIS A 87 -18.81 -3.81 -12.29
C HIS A 87 -19.03 -4.71 -11.05
N GLU A 88 -17.98 -5.41 -10.60
CA GLU A 88 -18.01 -6.16 -9.34
C GLU A 88 -17.88 -5.22 -8.14
N ASP A 89 -18.25 -5.73 -6.96
CA ASP A 89 -18.14 -4.98 -5.71
C ASP A 89 -16.69 -5.01 -5.20
N ALA A 90 -16.06 -3.82 -5.14
CA ALA A 90 -14.69 -3.65 -4.65
C ALA A 90 -14.54 -3.96 -3.15
N SER A 91 -15.64 -3.96 -2.39
CA SER A 91 -15.67 -4.23 -0.96
C SER A 91 -16.10 -5.66 -0.61
N ALA A 92 -16.33 -6.51 -1.62
CA ALA A 92 -16.75 -7.89 -1.41
C ALA A 92 -15.80 -8.62 -0.44
N GLY A 93 -16.36 -9.22 0.62
CA GLY A 93 -15.61 -9.94 1.65
C GLY A 93 -14.91 -9.06 2.70
N SER A 94 -15.06 -7.73 2.64
CA SER A 94 -14.61 -6.79 3.68
C SER A 94 -15.70 -6.51 4.73
N GLU A 95 -16.93 -6.95 4.48
CA GLU A 95 -18.05 -6.87 5.42
C GLU A 95 -17.75 -7.73 6.66
N VAL A 96 -17.53 -7.08 7.80
CA VAL A 96 -17.60 -7.71 9.11
C VAL A 96 -19.06 -7.81 9.51
N ASN A 97 -19.66 -9.00 9.41
CA ASN A 97 -20.99 -9.25 9.97
C ASN A 97 -20.86 -9.36 11.50
N PRO A 98 -21.38 -8.39 12.28
CA PRO A 98 -21.34 -8.47 13.73
C PRO A 98 -22.53 -9.30 14.22
N THR A 99 -22.42 -10.63 14.13
CA THR A 99 -23.30 -11.61 14.79
C THR A 99 -22.49 -12.92 14.91
N GLU A 100 -22.35 -13.60 16.05
CA GLU A 100 -23.27 -13.77 17.18
C GLU A 100 -22.46 -13.81 18.50
N ASP A 101 -22.61 -12.80 19.36
CA ASP A 101 -22.38 -12.99 20.80
C ASP A 101 -23.57 -13.82 21.31
N GLU A 102 -23.36 -15.11 21.53
CA GLU A 102 -24.17 -15.93 22.46
C GLU A 102 -23.43 -16.15 23.78
#